data_AF-A0A8H3EK25-F1
#
_entry.id   AF-A0A8H3EK25-F1
#
_cell.length_a   1.000
_cell.length_b   1.000
_cell.length_c   1.000
_cell.angle_alpha   90.00
_cell.angle_beta   90.00
_cell.angle_gamma   90.00
#
_symmetry.space_group_name_H-M   'P 1'
#
loop_
_entity.id
_entity.type
_entity.pdbx_description
1 polymer ?
#
loop_
_entity_poly.entity_id
_entity_poly.type
_entity_poly.pdbx_seq_one_letter_code
_entity_poly.pdbx_strand_id
1 'polypeptide(L)'
;MSSTSSPVIQLSNQRPTEENTLREGLTSTSPAMDYLGEDEYPPPPQPQSQFVQTAAPIASLSAYTTDPYNGMPPPPTGEYSDLQQLMHACQDHARRHGYACVTASNNYKRGIAYVRCDRGGDYVNHWKLTDETRVRKNRKKRLVGCKWKARAKRNATGGWVLTIMEDKHNGHDPSGDATNHPSLRQLPAEAVEEAREAFKAKRSPKQVLELLQQQYNPAVTAQDVYNLKAKINRIDNSTTTTSALTSRTEADIPTDPSLQMQSSYQPFTISEYTPN
;
A
#
# COMPACT_ATOMS: atom_id res chain seq x y z
N MET A 1 -0.37 -71.81 -34.13
CA MET A 1 0.83 -71.76 -34.99
C MET A 1 1.36 -70.33 -34.93
N SER A 2 2.55 -70.19 -34.33
CA SER A 2 3.57 -69.11 -34.44
C SER A 2 3.14 -67.67 -34.07
N SER A 3 3.57 -67.02 -32.97
CA SER A 3 4.92 -66.70 -32.42
C SER A 3 5.74 -65.69 -33.24
N THR A 4 5.85 -64.45 -32.74
CA THR A 4 7.03 -63.54 -32.62
C THR A 4 6.55 -62.32 -31.77
N SER A 5 7.07 -61.90 -30.60
CA SER A 5 8.39 -61.75 -29.96
C SER A 5 8.96 -60.31 -30.01
N SER A 6 8.63 -59.53 -28.95
CA SER A 6 9.47 -58.57 -28.16
C SER A 6 10.15 -57.33 -28.79
N PRO A 7 10.64 -56.30 -28.02
CA PRO A 7 10.57 -56.06 -26.56
C PRO A 7 10.22 -54.61 -26.10
N VAL A 8 10.10 -54.52 -24.76
CA VAL A 8 9.98 -53.41 -23.80
C VAL A 8 11.23 -52.51 -23.72
N ILE A 9 11.07 -51.19 -23.44
CA ILE A 9 12.01 -50.39 -22.62
C ILE A 9 11.25 -49.41 -21.73
N GLN A 10 11.29 -49.66 -20.41
CA GLN A 10 11.09 -48.67 -19.34
C GLN A 10 12.46 -48.09 -18.97
N LEU A 11 12.58 -46.76 -18.87
CA LEU A 11 13.75 -46.11 -18.27
C LEU A 11 13.33 -45.36 -17.01
N SER A 12 13.82 -45.88 -15.90
CA SER A 12 13.74 -45.37 -14.54
C SER A 12 14.89 -44.40 -14.28
N ASN A 13 14.59 -43.20 -13.79
CA ASN A 13 15.61 -42.25 -13.36
C ASN A 13 15.85 -42.43 -11.86
N GLN A 14 16.81 -43.31 -11.54
CA GLN A 14 17.46 -43.34 -10.23
C GLN A 14 18.62 -42.35 -10.19
N ARG A 15 18.83 -41.82 -8.99
CA ARG A 15 19.80 -40.79 -8.60
C ARG A 15 21.17 -41.47 -8.38
N PRO A 16 22.29 -40.98 -8.92
CA PRO A 16 23.59 -41.55 -8.60
C PRO A 16 24.12 -41.01 -7.28
N THR A 17 24.57 -41.93 -6.44
CA THR A 17 25.50 -41.75 -5.34
C THR A 17 26.92 -41.75 -5.91
N GLU A 18 27.72 -40.74 -5.60
CA GLU A 18 29.17 -40.82 -5.73
C GLU A 18 29.83 -40.68 -4.36
N GLU A 19 30.65 -41.69 -4.12
CA GLU A 19 31.52 -41.99 -3.00
C GLU A 19 32.81 -41.18 -3.19
N ASN A 20 33.27 -40.44 -2.18
CA ASN A 20 34.63 -39.90 -2.18
C ASN A 20 35.32 -40.21 -0.86
N THR A 21 36.38 -40.98 -0.98
CA THR A 21 37.24 -41.55 0.03
C THR A 21 38.38 -40.58 0.41
N LEU A 22 38.84 -40.73 1.65
CA LEU A 22 40.15 -40.37 2.19
C LEU A 22 40.55 -38.88 2.30
N ARG A 23 40.50 -38.39 3.55
CA ARG A 23 41.68 -37.77 4.17
C ARG A 23 41.68 -38.02 5.68
N GLU A 24 42.65 -38.82 6.11
CA GLU A 24 42.94 -39.14 7.50
C GLU A 24 43.62 -37.97 8.23
N GLY A 25 43.30 -37.86 9.52
CA GLY A 25 44.28 -37.56 10.57
C GLY A 25 44.51 -36.09 10.91
N LEU A 26 44.03 -35.68 12.08
CA LEU A 26 44.87 -35.27 13.21
C LEU A 26 43.99 -35.18 14.47
N THR A 27 44.23 -36.11 15.39
CA THR A 27 43.69 -36.18 16.74
C THR A 27 44.39 -35.16 17.63
N SER A 28 43.63 -34.42 18.44
CA SER A 28 44.16 -33.74 19.61
C SER A 28 43.18 -33.93 20.76
N THR A 29 43.69 -34.64 21.76
CA THR A 29 43.09 -35.08 23.00
C THR A 29 43.14 -33.97 24.04
N SER A 30 42.02 -33.73 24.75
CA SER A 30 41.91 -33.34 26.18
C SER A 30 40.74 -32.40 26.45
N PRO A 31 40.22 -32.30 27.69
CA PRO A 31 39.72 -33.37 28.53
C PRO A 31 38.25 -33.10 28.92
N ALA A 32 37.57 -34.13 29.42
CA ALA A 32 36.24 -34.02 29.99
C ALA A 32 36.25 -33.02 31.17
N MET A 33 35.49 -31.92 31.01
CA MET A 33 35.16 -31.02 32.11
C MET A 33 34.11 -31.70 32.98
N ASP A 34 34.59 -32.15 34.13
CA ASP A 34 33.82 -32.64 35.27
C ASP A 34 32.97 -31.49 35.81
N TYR A 35 31.70 -31.44 35.42
CA TYR A 35 30.73 -30.44 35.91
C TYR A 35 30.23 -30.90 37.29
N LEU A 36 31.05 -30.69 38.31
CA LEU A 36 30.62 -30.77 39.70
C LEU A 36 29.87 -29.49 40.09
N GLY A 37 28.63 -29.65 40.56
CA GLY A 37 27.86 -28.61 41.25
C GLY A 37 26.48 -28.38 40.65
N GLU A 38 25.52 -29.24 40.98
CA GLU A 38 24.11 -28.87 40.91
C GLU A 38 23.84 -27.82 42.00
N ASP A 39 24.12 -26.55 41.69
CA ASP A 39 23.56 -25.44 42.43
C ASP A 39 22.08 -25.36 42.08
N GLU A 40 21.28 -25.93 42.98
CA GLU A 40 19.83 -25.96 43.00
C GLU A 40 19.30 -24.52 42.99
N TYR A 41 19.07 -23.98 41.78
CA TYR A 41 18.49 -22.65 41.62
C TYR A 41 17.05 -22.71 42.14
N PRO A 42 16.67 -21.97 43.19
CA PRO A 42 15.31 -22.01 43.70
C PRO A 42 14.36 -21.52 42.60
N PRO A 43 13.24 -22.23 42.36
CA PRO A 43 12.29 -21.82 41.34
C PRO A 43 11.79 -20.40 41.63
N PRO A 44 11.67 -19.53 40.61
CA PRO A 44 11.17 -18.18 40.81
C PRO A 44 9.77 -18.24 41.44
N PRO A 45 9.46 -17.36 42.42
CA PRO A 45 8.18 -17.38 43.10
C PRO A 45 7.06 -17.16 42.09
N GLN A 46 6.14 -18.12 42.02
CA GLN A 46 4.94 -18.00 41.19
C GLN A 46 4.08 -16.85 41.73
N PRO A 47 3.60 -15.92 40.89
CA PRO A 47 2.66 -14.91 41.33
C PRO A 47 1.35 -15.57 41.74
N GLN A 48 1.04 -15.53 43.03
CA GLN A 48 -0.25 -15.95 43.56
C GLN A 48 -1.33 -14.96 43.08
N SER A 49 -2.21 -15.46 42.22
CA SER A 49 -3.38 -14.76 41.69
C SER A 49 -4.47 -14.66 42.75
N GLN A 50 -4.52 -13.54 43.47
CA GLN A 50 -5.72 -13.12 44.19
C GLN A 50 -6.53 -12.17 43.31
N PHE A 51 -7.35 -12.74 42.42
CA PHE A 51 -8.37 -11.97 41.72
C PHE A 51 -9.56 -11.73 42.66
N VAL A 52 -9.64 -10.53 43.20
CA VAL A 52 -10.88 -9.99 43.78
C VAL A 52 -11.85 -9.75 42.62
N GLN A 53 -12.92 -10.55 42.58
CA GLN A 53 -14.00 -10.42 41.61
C GLN A 53 -14.91 -9.26 41.99
N THR A 54 -14.72 -8.10 41.36
CA THR A 54 -15.81 -7.14 41.13
C THR A 54 -15.51 -6.38 39.85
N ALA A 55 -15.82 -6.98 38.70
CA ALA A 55 -15.91 -6.28 37.44
C ALA A 55 -17.23 -6.67 36.76
N ALA A 56 -18.01 -5.66 36.40
CA ALA A 56 -19.24 -5.76 35.65
C ALA A 56 -19.09 -6.68 34.43
N PRO A 57 -20.14 -7.42 34.03
CA PRO A 57 -20.02 -8.42 32.97
C PRO A 57 -19.54 -7.77 31.68
N ILE A 58 -18.37 -8.21 31.22
CA ILE A 58 -17.86 -7.94 29.88
C ILE A 58 -18.91 -8.53 28.93
N ALA A 59 -19.66 -7.65 28.29
CA ALA A 59 -20.68 -8.01 27.33
C ALA A 59 -20.08 -8.95 26.28
N SER A 60 -20.72 -10.12 26.15
CA SER A 60 -20.35 -11.23 25.30
C SER A 60 -20.15 -10.82 23.84
N LEU A 61 -19.00 -11.21 23.29
CA LEU A 61 -18.62 -11.18 21.86
C LEU A 61 -19.50 -12.10 20.95
N SER A 62 -20.76 -12.35 21.29
CA SER A 62 -21.66 -13.29 20.60
C SER A 62 -22.99 -12.69 20.14
N ALA A 63 -23.16 -11.37 20.20
CA ALA A 63 -24.45 -10.73 19.89
C ALA A 63 -24.60 -10.21 18.44
N TYR A 64 -23.57 -10.23 17.60
CA TYR A 64 -23.61 -9.60 16.26
C TYR A 64 -24.07 -10.53 15.12
N THR A 65 -24.54 -11.73 15.40
CA THR A 65 -24.93 -12.69 14.33
C THR A 65 -26.26 -12.33 13.63
N THR A 66 -26.86 -11.16 13.91
CA THR A 66 -28.06 -10.68 13.19
C THR A 66 -28.04 -9.18 12.86
N ASP A 67 -26.87 -8.55 12.71
CA ASP A 67 -26.84 -7.18 12.17
C ASP A 67 -27.04 -7.21 10.64
N PRO A 68 -28.16 -6.69 10.10
CA PRO A 68 -28.41 -6.67 8.65
C PRO A 68 -27.38 -5.83 7.88
N TYR A 69 -26.61 -4.98 8.56
CA TYR A 69 -25.62 -4.08 7.99
C TYR A 69 -24.17 -4.55 8.13
N ASN A 70 -23.96 -5.75 8.70
CA ASN A 70 -22.64 -6.32 8.95
C ASN A 70 -21.71 -5.35 9.73
N GLY A 71 -22.23 -4.59 10.70
CA GLY A 71 -21.43 -3.73 11.59
C GLY A 71 -21.32 -2.26 11.19
N MET A 72 -21.85 -1.82 10.04
CA MET A 72 -21.88 -0.40 9.65
C MET A 72 -23.26 0.07 9.18
N PRO A 73 -24.05 0.76 10.04
CA PRO A 73 -25.31 1.34 9.61
C PRO A 73 -25.09 2.39 8.52
N PRO A 74 -26.12 2.69 7.72
CA PRO A 74 -26.05 3.77 6.74
C PRO A 74 -25.57 5.07 7.42
N PRO A 75 -24.57 5.80 6.88
CA PRO A 75 -24.20 7.11 7.40
C PRO A 75 -25.44 8.03 7.44
N PRO A 76 -25.54 8.92 8.44
CA PRO A 76 -26.66 9.84 8.55
C PRO A 76 -26.80 10.65 7.25
N THR A 77 -28.04 10.81 6.81
CA THR A 77 -28.32 11.62 5.62
C THR A 77 -27.95 13.06 5.93
N GLY A 78 -27.06 13.62 5.12
CA GLY A 78 -26.54 14.97 5.29
C GLY A 78 -26.19 15.60 3.95
N GLU A 79 -26.26 16.92 3.92
CA GLU A 79 -25.76 17.74 2.83
C GLU A 79 -24.43 18.36 3.26
N TYR A 80 -23.45 18.29 2.37
CA TYR A 80 -22.09 18.78 2.61
C TYR A 80 -21.75 19.91 1.63
N SER A 81 -20.88 20.84 2.03
CA SER A 81 -20.52 21.99 1.17
C SER A 81 -19.73 21.56 -0.07
N ASP A 82 -18.83 20.59 0.10
CA ASP A 82 -17.98 20.06 -0.96
C ASP A 82 -17.84 18.53 -0.88
N LEU A 83 -17.23 17.96 -1.92
CA LEU A 83 -16.99 16.52 -1.99
C LEU A 83 -15.97 16.04 -0.94
N GLN A 84 -14.99 16.86 -0.58
CA GLN A 84 -13.94 16.50 0.36
C GLN A 84 -14.51 16.33 1.77
N GLN A 85 -15.39 17.22 2.20
CA GLN A 85 -16.09 17.17 3.47
C GLN A 85 -17.01 15.94 3.54
N LEU A 86 -17.76 15.65 2.46
CA LEU A 86 -18.57 14.44 2.35
C LEU A 86 -17.70 13.18 2.47
N MET A 87 -16.58 13.13 1.75
CA MET A 87 -15.64 12.01 1.80
C MET A 87 -15.04 11.85 3.19
N HIS A 88 -14.69 12.94 3.87
CA HIS A 88 -14.19 12.92 5.23
C HIS A 88 -15.23 12.37 6.22
N ALA A 89 -16.46 12.87 6.17
CA ALA A 89 -17.55 12.38 7.00
C ALA A 89 -17.85 10.89 6.76
N CYS A 90 -17.84 10.45 5.50
CA CYS A 90 -17.99 9.04 5.13
C CYS A 90 -16.84 8.19 5.66
N GLN A 91 -15.60 8.70 5.59
CA GLN A 91 -14.40 8.01 6.05
C GLN A 91 -14.38 7.87 7.57
N ASP A 92 -14.80 8.90 8.29
CA ASP A 92 -14.90 8.89 9.75
C ASP A 92 -16.00 7.95 10.23
N HIS A 93 -17.15 7.94 9.55
CA HIS A 93 -18.21 6.96 9.80
C HIS A 93 -17.67 5.54 9.63
N ALA A 94 -17.07 5.24 8.47
CA ALA A 94 -16.48 3.93 8.22
C ALA A 94 -15.43 3.56 9.27
N ARG A 95 -14.55 4.50 9.65
CA ARG A 95 -13.49 4.28 10.66
C ARG A 95 -14.08 3.84 12.01
N ARG A 96 -15.14 4.51 12.49
CA ARG A 96 -15.79 4.16 13.78
C ARG A 96 -16.36 2.75 13.78
N HIS A 97 -16.71 2.23 12.60
CA HIS A 97 -17.25 0.89 12.39
C HIS A 97 -16.21 -0.14 11.94
N GLY A 98 -14.90 0.16 12.03
CA GLY A 98 -13.84 -0.77 11.64
C GLY A 98 -13.69 -0.96 10.13
N TYR A 99 -14.21 -0.03 9.34
CA TYR A 99 -14.15 -0.03 7.89
C TYR A 99 -13.37 1.18 7.36
N ALA A 100 -13.11 1.17 6.05
CA ALA A 100 -12.61 2.34 5.35
C ALA A 100 -13.24 2.45 3.97
N CYS A 101 -13.42 3.68 3.50
CA CYS A 101 -13.92 3.96 2.16
C CYS A 101 -12.81 4.53 1.27
N VAL A 102 -13.04 4.52 -0.05
CA VAL A 102 -12.21 5.16 -1.06
C VAL A 102 -13.09 5.65 -2.19
N THR A 103 -12.64 6.69 -2.90
CA THR A 103 -13.25 7.11 -4.16
C THR A 103 -12.96 6.06 -5.23
N ALA A 104 -14.01 5.45 -5.79
CA ALA A 104 -13.92 4.50 -6.89
C ALA A 104 -13.72 5.22 -8.23
N SER A 105 -14.50 6.26 -8.46
CA SER A 105 -14.46 7.10 -9.66
C SER A 105 -15.13 8.43 -9.38
N ASN A 106 -14.76 9.46 -10.14
CA ASN A 106 -15.39 10.76 -10.09
C ASN A 106 -15.72 11.25 -11.51
N ASN A 107 -16.75 12.08 -11.60
CA ASN A 107 -17.12 12.83 -12.79
C ASN A 107 -17.50 14.23 -12.33
N TYR A 108 -16.48 15.08 -12.20
CA TYR A 108 -16.64 16.45 -11.72
C TYR A 108 -17.59 17.27 -12.60
N LYS A 109 -17.55 17.07 -13.93
CA LYS A 109 -18.46 17.77 -14.87
C LYS A 109 -19.93 17.47 -14.60
N ARG A 110 -20.24 16.24 -14.18
CA ARG A 110 -21.60 15.83 -13.83
C ARG A 110 -21.91 15.98 -12.34
N GLY A 111 -20.96 16.42 -11.52
CA GLY A 111 -21.12 16.51 -10.06
C GLY A 111 -21.40 15.16 -9.42
N ILE A 112 -20.77 14.07 -9.89
CA ILE A 112 -21.00 12.72 -9.36
C ILE A 112 -19.65 12.13 -8.93
N ALA A 113 -19.62 11.49 -7.77
CA ALA A 113 -18.53 10.62 -7.37
C ALA A 113 -19.08 9.31 -6.81
N TYR A 114 -18.36 8.21 -7.04
CA TYR A 114 -18.69 6.91 -6.49
C TYR A 114 -17.71 6.60 -5.37
N VAL A 115 -18.26 6.21 -4.24
CA VAL A 115 -17.53 5.81 -3.03
C VAL A 115 -17.71 4.30 -2.87
N ARG A 116 -16.65 3.61 -2.49
CA ARG A 116 -16.68 2.16 -2.24
C ARG A 116 -15.88 1.81 -1.01
N CYS A 117 -16.06 0.59 -0.52
CA CYS A 117 -15.20 0.04 0.52
C CYS A 117 -13.77 -0.08 0.00
N ASP A 118 -12.80 0.15 0.85
CA ASP A 118 -11.39 0.08 0.54
C ASP A 118 -10.94 -1.35 0.13
N ARG A 119 -11.64 -2.39 0.60
CA ARG A 119 -11.49 -3.81 0.19
C ARG A 119 -12.43 -4.21 -0.97
N GLY A 120 -13.13 -3.25 -1.57
CA GLY A 120 -14.13 -3.49 -2.60
C GLY A 120 -13.58 -3.64 -4.03
N GLY A 121 -14.25 -4.49 -4.82
CA GLY A 121 -13.90 -4.81 -6.20
C GLY A 121 -12.83 -5.89 -6.34
N ASP A 122 -12.28 -6.01 -7.55
CA ASP A 122 -11.32 -7.05 -7.92
C ASP A 122 -10.13 -6.44 -8.68
N TYR A 123 -9.00 -7.12 -8.60
CA TYR A 123 -7.83 -6.76 -9.41
C TYR A 123 -8.01 -7.23 -10.85
N VAL A 124 -7.79 -6.32 -11.80
CA VAL A 124 -7.82 -6.65 -13.23
C VAL A 124 -6.43 -7.14 -13.66
N ASN A 125 -6.37 -8.35 -14.23
CA ASN A 125 -5.13 -8.94 -14.77
C ASN A 125 -4.87 -8.46 -16.20
N HIS A 126 -4.44 -7.21 -16.35
CA HIS A 126 -4.20 -6.61 -17.68
C HIS A 126 -3.12 -7.34 -18.49
N TRP A 127 -2.14 -7.95 -17.83
CA TRP A 127 -1.01 -8.62 -18.48
C TRP A 127 -1.17 -10.14 -18.59
N LYS A 128 -2.37 -10.66 -18.26
CA LYS A 128 -2.70 -12.10 -18.33
C LYS A 128 -1.64 -12.98 -17.66
N LEU A 129 -1.02 -12.48 -16.58
CA LEU A 129 0.00 -13.22 -15.84
C LEU A 129 -0.65 -14.44 -15.20
N THR A 130 0.00 -15.58 -15.34
CA THR A 130 -0.33 -16.83 -14.66
C THR A 130 0.50 -16.95 -13.38
N ASP A 131 0.18 -17.90 -12.51
CA ASP A 131 0.92 -18.08 -11.25
C ASP A 131 2.38 -18.54 -11.50
N GLU A 132 2.65 -19.19 -12.64
CA GLU A 132 3.98 -19.63 -13.06
C GLU A 132 4.84 -18.46 -13.55
N THR A 133 4.23 -17.54 -14.32
CA THR A 133 4.93 -16.39 -14.92
C THR A 133 5.09 -15.21 -13.95
N ARG A 134 4.39 -15.26 -12.82
CA ARG A 134 4.40 -14.20 -11.83
C ARG A 134 5.66 -14.27 -10.95
N VAL A 135 6.51 -13.24 -11.05
CA VAL A 135 7.74 -13.10 -10.26
C VAL A 135 7.51 -13.17 -8.74
N ARG A 136 6.45 -12.54 -8.23
CA ARG A 136 6.14 -12.50 -6.79
C ARG A 136 5.07 -13.52 -6.42
N LYS A 137 5.43 -14.71 -5.96
CA LYS A 137 4.47 -15.74 -5.56
C LYS A 137 3.71 -15.37 -4.26
N ASN A 138 2.52 -15.93 -4.05
CA ASN A 138 1.77 -15.88 -2.77
C ASN A 138 1.36 -14.50 -2.22
N ARG A 139 1.07 -13.51 -3.07
CA ARG A 139 0.54 -12.22 -2.57
C ARG A 139 -0.91 -12.39 -2.14
N LYS A 140 -1.20 -12.17 -0.85
CA LYS A 140 -2.58 -12.00 -0.36
C LYS A 140 -3.25 -10.83 -1.10
N LYS A 141 -4.40 -11.09 -1.72
CA LYS A 141 -5.21 -10.04 -2.34
C LYS A 141 -5.90 -9.23 -1.24
N ARG A 142 -5.77 -7.91 -1.31
CA ARG A 142 -6.46 -7.01 -0.37
C ARG A 142 -7.92 -6.80 -0.74
N LEU A 143 -8.19 -6.71 -2.04
CA LEU A 143 -9.55 -6.61 -2.55
C LEU A 143 -10.19 -8.00 -2.44
N VAL A 144 -11.34 -8.04 -1.77
CA VAL A 144 -12.10 -9.27 -1.46
C VAL A 144 -13.48 -9.27 -2.13
N GLY A 145 -13.70 -8.37 -3.10
CA GLY A 145 -15.00 -8.27 -3.76
C GLY A 145 -16.09 -7.63 -2.91
N CYS A 146 -15.74 -6.84 -1.88
CA CYS A 146 -16.75 -6.15 -1.06
C CYS A 146 -17.69 -5.31 -1.94
N LYS A 147 -19.00 -5.47 -1.71
CA LYS A 147 -20.05 -4.86 -2.54
C LYS A 147 -20.49 -3.48 -2.07
N TRP A 148 -20.23 -3.11 -0.81
CA TRP A 148 -20.60 -1.81 -0.26
C TRP A 148 -20.14 -0.65 -1.15
N LYS A 149 -21.11 0.17 -1.55
CA LYS A 149 -20.95 1.28 -2.49
C LYS A 149 -21.97 2.37 -2.21
N ALA A 150 -21.54 3.61 -2.39
CA ALA A 150 -22.39 4.78 -2.31
C ALA A 150 -22.09 5.75 -3.46
N ARG A 151 -23.06 6.61 -3.76
CA ARG A 151 -23.00 7.64 -4.79
C ARG A 151 -23.10 9.00 -4.12
N ALA A 152 -22.07 9.81 -4.26
CA ALA A 152 -22.09 11.23 -3.93
C ALA A 152 -22.58 12.00 -5.16
N LYS A 153 -23.63 12.81 -5.01
CA LYS A 153 -24.18 13.64 -6.08
C LYS A 153 -24.31 15.09 -5.62
N ARG A 154 -23.86 16.02 -6.45
CA ARG A 154 -24.07 17.46 -6.26
C ARG A 154 -25.52 17.83 -6.59
N ASN A 155 -26.18 18.53 -5.68
CA ASN A 155 -27.53 19.04 -5.85
C ASN A 155 -27.55 20.37 -6.61
N ALA A 156 -28.75 20.92 -6.87
CA ALA A 156 -28.91 22.18 -7.60
C ALA A 156 -28.37 23.40 -6.82
N THR A 157 -28.46 23.38 -5.49
CA THR A 157 -27.94 24.42 -4.59
C THR A 157 -26.40 24.40 -4.51
N GLY A 158 -25.77 23.34 -5.01
CA GLY A 158 -24.32 23.19 -5.07
C GLY A 158 -23.70 22.33 -3.96
N GLY A 159 -24.51 21.90 -2.97
CA GLY A 159 -24.13 20.95 -1.93
C GLY A 159 -24.08 19.51 -2.43
N TRP A 160 -23.46 18.64 -1.63
CA TRP A 160 -23.22 17.23 -1.95
C TRP A 160 -24.02 16.33 -1.04
N VAL A 161 -24.68 15.33 -1.63
CA VAL A 161 -25.50 14.35 -0.91
C VAL A 161 -24.98 12.95 -1.18
N LEU A 162 -24.81 12.15 -0.12
CA LEU A 162 -24.43 10.75 -0.21
C LEU A 162 -25.68 9.87 -0.28
N THR A 163 -25.78 9.03 -1.30
CA THR A 163 -26.83 8.01 -1.45
C THR A 163 -26.20 6.63 -1.43
N ILE A 164 -26.61 5.78 -0.51
CA ILE A 164 -26.11 4.40 -0.43
C ILE A 164 -26.75 3.60 -1.55
N MET A 165 -25.93 2.86 -2.29
CA MET A 165 -26.40 1.98 -3.37
C MET A 165 -26.48 0.54 -2.89
N GLU A 166 -25.46 0.10 -2.16
CA GLU A 166 -25.39 -1.20 -1.50
C GLU A 166 -24.83 -0.97 -0.10
N ASP A 167 -25.56 -1.41 0.91
CA ASP A 167 -25.25 -1.24 2.32
C ASP A 167 -24.44 -2.41 2.91
N LYS A 168 -24.30 -3.53 2.20
CA LYS A 168 -23.65 -4.72 2.75
C LYS A 168 -22.15 -4.82 2.46
N HIS A 169 -21.39 -5.00 3.54
CA HIS A 169 -19.98 -5.39 3.52
C HIS A 169 -19.80 -6.90 3.38
N ASN A 170 -20.12 -7.43 2.19
CA ASN A 170 -19.96 -8.86 1.93
C ASN A 170 -18.47 -9.25 1.81
N GLY A 171 -18.11 -10.40 2.39
CA GLY A 171 -16.80 -11.03 2.20
C GLY A 171 -15.68 -10.49 3.10
N HIS A 172 -15.99 -9.65 4.09
CA HIS A 172 -15.07 -9.37 5.21
C HIS A 172 -15.77 -8.75 6.42
N ASP A 173 -15.20 -9.03 7.58
CA ASP A 173 -15.58 -8.42 8.84
C ASP A 173 -14.96 -7.02 9.02
N PRO A 174 -15.49 -6.22 9.96
CA PRO A 174 -14.81 -5.03 10.45
C PRO A 174 -13.39 -5.36 10.92
N SER A 175 -12.45 -4.44 10.70
CA SER A 175 -11.11 -4.55 11.26
C SER A 175 -11.05 -3.94 12.66
N GLY A 176 -10.38 -4.64 13.59
CA GLY A 176 -10.12 -4.11 14.93
C GLY A 176 -9.03 -3.04 14.99
N ASP A 177 -8.27 -2.81 13.91
CA ASP A 177 -7.20 -1.81 13.88
C ASP A 177 -7.20 -1.01 12.58
N ALA A 178 -7.20 0.32 12.70
CA ALA A 178 -7.11 1.27 11.60
C ALA A 178 -5.82 1.10 10.79
N THR A 179 -4.76 0.55 11.38
CA THR A 179 -3.50 0.31 10.66
C THR A 179 -3.65 -0.66 9.49
N ASN A 180 -4.66 -1.54 9.53
CA ASN A 180 -4.96 -2.49 8.45
C ASN A 180 -5.54 -1.83 7.20
N HIS A 181 -5.91 -0.55 7.27
CA HIS A 181 -6.53 0.20 6.19
C HIS A 181 -5.58 1.28 5.66
N PRO A 182 -4.93 1.08 4.49
CA PRO A 182 -4.01 2.06 3.92
C PRO A 182 -4.63 3.45 3.69
N SER A 183 -5.93 3.54 3.41
CA SER A 183 -6.62 4.83 3.28
C SER A 183 -6.74 5.59 4.60
N LEU A 184 -6.74 4.89 5.75
CA LEU A 184 -6.74 5.52 7.07
C LEU A 184 -5.35 5.97 7.52
N ARG A 185 -4.28 5.47 6.89
CA ARG A 185 -2.88 5.78 7.21
C ARG A 185 -2.27 6.85 6.30
N GLN A 186 -3.08 7.48 5.45
CA GLN A 186 -2.58 8.53 4.57
C GLN A 186 -2.12 9.73 5.39
N LEU A 187 -1.07 10.39 4.89
CA LEU A 187 -0.46 11.57 5.48
C LEU A 187 -0.78 12.79 4.60
N PRO A 188 -1.04 13.97 5.20
CA PRO A 188 -1.18 15.21 4.46
C PRO A 188 0.16 15.64 3.83
N ALA A 189 0.11 16.58 2.90
CA ALA A 189 1.30 17.08 2.22
C ALA A 189 2.31 17.70 3.19
N GLU A 190 1.83 18.43 4.21
CA GLU A 190 2.65 19.03 5.26
C GLU A 190 3.51 17.97 5.99
N ALA A 191 2.89 16.87 6.41
CA ALA A 191 3.60 15.76 7.07
C ALA A 191 4.67 15.11 6.18
N VAL A 192 4.44 15.08 4.86
CA VAL A 192 5.41 14.56 3.90
C VAL A 192 6.65 15.45 3.82
N GLU A 193 6.46 16.77 3.83
CA GLU A 193 7.57 17.72 3.81
C GLU A 193 8.31 17.75 5.15
N GLU A 194 7.61 17.68 6.29
CA GLU A 194 8.28 17.56 7.60
C GLU A 194 9.09 16.26 7.70
N ALA A 195 8.56 15.14 7.19
CA ALA A 195 9.33 13.90 7.10
C ALA A 195 10.57 14.03 6.19
N ARG A 196 10.45 14.75 5.07
CA ARG A 196 11.58 15.04 4.16
C ARG A 196 12.66 15.85 4.88
N GLU A 197 12.29 16.90 5.61
CA GLU A 197 13.22 17.70 6.40
C GLU A 197 13.89 16.89 7.51
N ALA A 198 13.11 16.06 8.22
CA ALA A 198 13.63 15.16 9.24
C ALA A 198 14.66 14.17 8.68
N PHE A 199 14.43 13.62 7.49
CA PHE A 199 15.41 12.76 6.82
C PHE A 199 16.65 13.51 6.34
N LYS A 200 16.50 14.75 5.85
CA LYS A 200 17.65 15.64 5.54
C LYS A 200 18.49 15.92 6.78
N ALA A 201 17.85 16.12 7.92
CA ALA A 201 18.48 16.26 9.24
C ALA A 201 19.01 14.93 9.82
N LYS A 202 19.02 13.84 9.03
CA LYS A 202 19.53 12.51 9.42
C LYS A 202 18.83 11.88 10.63
N ARG A 203 17.57 12.24 10.91
CA ARG A 203 16.78 11.53 11.93
C ARG A 203 16.54 10.08 11.51
N SER A 204 16.48 9.18 12.49
CA SER A 204 16.20 7.77 12.25
C SER A 204 14.74 7.56 11.81
N PRO A 205 14.42 6.51 11.03
CA PRO A 205 13.04 6.20 10.66
C PRO A 205 12.10 6.03 11.87
N LYS A 206 12.61 5.54 13.00
CA LYS A 206 11.84 5.41 14.25
C LYS A 206 11.42 6.78 14.81
N GLN A 207 12.34 7.74 14.83
CA GLN A 207 12.04 9.11 15.28
C GLN A 207 11.06 9.81 14.33
N VAL A 208 11.18 9.58 13.02
CA VAL A 208 10.23 10.11 12.04
C VAL A 208 8.85 9.48 12.22
N LEU A 209 8.77 8.17 12.49
CA LEU A 209 7.51 7.51 12.80
C LEU A 209 6.81 8.13 14.02
N GLU A 210 7.54 8.29 15.12
CA GLU A 210 7.02 8.86 16.36
C GLU A 210 6.50 10.29 16.14
N LEU A 211 7.28 11.12 15.44
CA LEU A 211 6.89 12.47 15.03
C LEU A 211 5.58 12.45 14.23
N LEU A 212 5.49 11.62 13.20
CA LEU A 212 4.32 11.54 12.33
C LEU A 212 3.07 11.03 13.06
N GLN A 213 3.24 10.10 14.00
CA GLN A 213 2.14 9.59 14.81
C GLN A 213 1.63 10.63 15.81
N GLN A 214 2.52 11.40 16.42
CA GLN A 214 2.18 12.42 17.40
C GLN A 214 1.48 13.63 16.78
N GLN A 215 1.96 14.13 15.65
CA GLN A 215 1.45 15.36 15.05
C GLN A 215 0.29 15.14 14.07
N TYR A 216 0.27 14.01 13.34
CA TYR A 216 -0.63 13.86 12.19
C TYR A 216 -1.56 12.67 12.29
N ASN A 217 -1.01 11.46 12.38
CA ASN A 217 -1.83 10.26 12.26
C ASN A 217 -1.24 9.08 13.05
N PRO A 218 -1.90 8.67 14.16
CA PRO A 218 -1.40 7.59 15.01
C PRO A 218 -1.42 6.22 14.32
N ALA A 219 -2.19 6.05 13.22
CA ALA A 219 -2.28 4.78 12.50
C ALA A 219 -1.12 4.54 11.52
N VAL A 220 -0.23 5.52 11.33
CA VAL A 220 0.96 5.37 10.46
C VAL A 220 1.85 4.25 10.99
N THR A 221 2.39 3.43 10.09
CA THR A 221 3.28 2.32 10.47
C THR A 221 4.71 2.56 10.04
N ALA A 222 5.65 1.81 10.63
CA ALA A 222 7.06 1.84 10.22
C ALA A 222 7.25 1.60 8.71
N GLN A 223 6.46 0.70 8.12
CA GLN A 223 6.51 0.43 6.68
C GLN A 223 6.13 1.65 5.85
N ASP A 224 5.18 2.47 6.30
CA ASP A 224 4.81 3.71 5.60
C ASP A 224 5.97 4.69 5.59
N VAL A 225 6.71 4.80 6.70
CA VAL A 225 7.89 5.67 6.80
C VAL A 225 8.99 5.21 5.85
N TYR A 226 9.25 3.90 5.73
CA TYR A 226 10.19 3.37 4.74
C TYR A 226 9.73 3.62 3.30
N ASN A 227 8.45 3.42 3.01
CA ASN A 227 7.88 3.70 1.69
C ASN A 227 7.96 5.18 1.34
N LEU A 228 7.72 6.06 2.32
CA LEU A 228 7.81 7.50 2.21
C LEU A 228 9.25 7.93 1.93
N LYS A 229 10.21 7.44 2.70
CA LYS A 229 11.64 7.69 2.46
C LYS A 229 12.07 7.26 1.05
N ALA A 230 11.66 6.06 0.63
CA ALA A 230 11.94 5.57 -0.71
C ALA A 230 11.31 6.45 -1.80
N LYS A 231 10.10 6.98 -1.56
CA LYS A 231 9.43 7.91 -2.47
C LYS A 231 10.16 9.25 -2.56
N ILE A 232 10.56 9.82 -1.42
CA ILE A 232 11.34 11.07 -1.34
C ILE A 232 12.64 10.92 -2.14
N ASN A 233 13.41 9.86 -1.87
CA ASN A 233 14.67 9.61 -2.57
C ASN A 233 14.49 9.48 -4.10
N ARG A 234 13.42 8.83 -4.56
CA ARG A 234 13.14 8.72 -6.00
C ARG A 234 12.87 10.09 -6.63
N ILE A 235 12.10 10.93 -5.95
CA ILE A 235 11.78 12.28 -6.42
C ILE A 235 13.07 13.12 -6.46
N ASP A 236 13.83 13.14 -5.38
CA ASP A 236 15.05 13.97 -5.27
C ASP A 236 16.11 13.56 -6.30
N ASN A 237 16.28 12.26 -6.53
CA ASN A 237 17.18 11.75 -7.57
C ASN A 237 16.69 12.13 -8.98
N SER A 238 15.37 12.07 -9.23
CA SER A 238 14.81 12.49 -10.52
C SER A 238 15.01 13.99 -10.79
N THR A 239 14.75 14.84 -9.79
CA THR A 239 14.94 16.30 -9.89
C THR A 239 16.42 16.65 -10.11
N THR A 240 17.33 16.01 -9.37
CA THR A 240 18.78 16.22 -9.52
C THR A 240 19.25 15.86 -10.94
N THR A 241 18.71 14.80 -11.52
CA THR A 241 19.07 14.38 -12.89
C THR A 241 18.60 15.40 -13.92
N THR A 242 17.36 15.90 -13.82
CA THR A 242 16.81 16.92 -14.73
C THR A 242 17.51 18.27 -14.59
N SER A 243 17.83 18.72 -13.37
CA SER A 243 18.59 19.95 -13.14
C SER A 243 20.03 19.87 -13.65
N ALA A 244 20.69 18.72 -13.51
CA ALA A 244 22.04 18.50 -14.06
C ALA A 244 22.07 18.41 -15.60
N LEU A 245 20.97 18.02 -16.23
CA LEU A 245 20.81 18.01 -17.70
C LEU A 245 20.58 19.42 -18.26
N THR A 246 19.80 20.26 -17.56
CA THR A 246 19.51 21.64 -17.97
C THR A 246 20.71 22.57 -17.79
N SER A 247 21.49 22.40 -16.71
CA SER A 247 22.75 23.15 -16.53
C SER A 247 23.81 22.81 -17.57
N ARG A 248 23.71 21.66 -18.25
CA ARG A 248 24.62 21.25 -19.32
C ARG A 248 24.26 21.84 -20.69
N THR A 249 23.03 22.30 -20.89
CA THR A 249 22.61 22.93 -22.15
C THR A 249 22.81 24.44 -22.18
N GLU A 250 23.06 25.07 -21.03
CA GLU A 250 23.32 26.51 -20.90
C GLU A 250 24.81 26.89 -20.98
N ALA A 251 25.70 25.91 -20.80
CA ALA A 251 27.13 26.07 -21.08
C ALA A 251 27.42 25.58 -22.50
N ASP A 252 27.92 26.48 -23.36
CA ASP A 252 28.34 26.26 -24.75
C ASP A 252 27.25 26.24 -25.83
N ILE A 253 26.56 27.37 -26.03
CA ILE A 253 26.26 27.81 -27.40
C ILE A 253 27.27 28.92 -27.76
N PRO A 254 28.33 28.62 -28.52
CA PRO A 254 29.16 29.65 -29.12
C PRO A 254 28.27 30.54 -29.99
N THR A 255 28.01 31.77 -29.53
CA THR A 255 27.31 32.75 -30.35
C THR A 255 28.31 33.19 -31.42
N ASP A 256 28.19 32.62 -32.62
CA ASP A 256 28.97 33.03 -33.77
C ASP A 256 28.64 34.50 -34.12
N PRO A 257 29.59 35.44 -34.01
CA PRO A 257 29.37 36.85 -34.31
C PRO A 257 29.01 37.12 -35.79
N SER A 258 29.17 36.14 -36.69
CA SER A 258 28.95 36.31 -38.13
C SER A 258 27.47 36.23 -38.57
N LEU A 259 26.54 35.84 -37.69
CA LEU A 259 25.10 35.79 -38.00
C LEU A 259 24.34 37.10 -37.78
N GLN A 260 25.03 38.18 -37.37
CA GLN A 260 24.45 39.52 -37.34
C GLN A 260 24.64 40.25 -38.68
N MET A 261 24.08 39.74 -39.78
CA MET A 261 23.81 40.58 -40.94
C MET A 261 22.66 40.06 -41.80
N GLN A 262 21.78 41.00 -42.16
CA GLN A 262 20.69 40.93 -43.15
C GLN A 262 19.32 40.44 -42.66
N SER A 263 18.71 41.22 -41.76
CA SER A 263 17.25 41.37 -41.77
C SER A 263 16.87 42.47 -42.76
N SER A 264 16.57 42.08 -44.01
CA SER A 264 15.77 42.87 -44.93
C SER A 264 14.56 42.05 -45.35
N TYR A 265 13.61 41.90 -44.42
CA TYR A 265 12.28 41.39 -44.74
C TYR A 265 11.56 42.44 -45.59
N GLN A 266 11.26 42.10 -46.84
CA GLN A 266 10.25 42.80 -47.63
C GLN A 266 8.91 42.07 -47.39
N PRO A 267 7.83 42.77 -47.00
CA PRO A 267 6.54 42.14 -46.78
C PRO A 267 5.93 41.67 -48.10
N PHE A 268 5.44 40.42 -48.11
CA PHE A 268 4.73 39.81 -49.23
C PHE A 268 3.31 40.39 -49.29
N THR A 269 2.93 41.05 -50.39
CA THR A 269 1.57 41.53 -50.62
C THR A 269 0.68 40.38 -51.12
N ILE A 270 -0.46 40.18 -50.47
CA ILE A 270 -1.46 39.20 -50.87
C ILE A 270 -2.28 39.83 -52.01
N SER A 271 -2.21 39.24 -53.21
CA SER A 271 -3.03 39.60 -54.37
C SER A 271 -4.48 39.14 -54.13
N GLU A 272 -5.40 40.08 -54.32
CA GLU A 272 -6.85 39.87 -54.20
C GLU A 272 -7.35 38.85 -55.22
N TYR A 273 -8.21 37.93 -54.75
CA TYR A 273 -8.94 36.96 -55.56
C TYR A 273 -10.36 37.50 -55.77
N THR A 274 -10.69 37.90 -57.00
CA THR A 274 -12.07 38.21 -57.40
C THR A 274 -12.73 36.98 -58.02
N PRO A 275 -13.91 36.54 -57.53
CA PRO A 275 -14.64 35.42 -58.11
C PRO A 275 -15.47 35.84 -59.34
N ASN A 276 -15.66 34.87 -60.25
CA ASN A 276 -16.71 34.87 -61.27
C ASN A 276 -17.86 33.96 -60.82
#